data_AF-A0A0N0DVS4-F1
#
_entry.id   AF-A0A0N0DVS4-F1
#
_cell.length_a   1.000
_cell.length_b   1.000
_cell.length_c   1.000
_cell.angle_alpha   90.00
_cell.angle_beta   90.00
_cell.angle_gamma   90.00
#
_symmetry.space_group_name_H-M   'P 1'
#
loop_
_entity.id
_entity.type
_entity.pdbx_description
1 polymer ?
#
loop_
_entity_poly.entity_id
_entity_poly.type
_entity_poly.pdbx_seq_one_letter_code
_entity_poly.pdbx_strand_id
1 'polypeptide(L)'
;MSGHAPPTLPRPEEELPSTFMKELDRLASTSFRQLRRSDAQHVFQLLRDEDVKAVASPHARAPDAAAAAAPTSTSSCAQPAPSPVAVQRRLALLERLTMQQQDTLMKVLYACMAPPSATEEQQQPQERKESGEWLRAVYDWHAVLYQVSGDGAVVRVFASR
;
A
#
# COMPACT_ATOMS: atom_id res chain seq x y z
N MET A 1 -21.98 -3.83 53.87
CA MET A 1 -21.65 -4.65 52.67
C MET A 1 -21.54 -3.69 51.50
N SER A 2 -20.33 -3.18 51.24
CA SER A 2 -20.11 -2.19 50.19
C SER A 2 -19.72 -2.91 48.90
N GLY A 3 -20.62 -2.90 47.93
CA GLY A 3 -20.37 -3.42 46.59
C GLY A 3 -19.32 -2.57 45.89
N HIS A 4 -18.13 -3.12 45.71
CA HIS A 4 -17.09 -2.56 44.87
C HIS A 4 -17.43 -2.94 43.42
N ALA A 5 -17.98 -2.00 42.64
CA ALA A 5 -18.06 -2.15 41.19
C ALA A 5 -16.63 -2.00 40.62
N PRO A 6 -16.16 -2.92 39.76
CA PRO A 6 -14.85 -2.79 39.14
C PRO A 6 -14.84 -1.60 38.15
N PRO A 7 -13.71 -0.90 37.99
CA PRO A 7 -13.57 0.14 36.99
C PRO A 7 -13.61 -0.49 35.59
N THR A 8 -14.63 -0.14 34.82
CA THR A 8 -14.72 -0.43 33.39
C THR A 8 -13.54 0.26 32.69
N LEU A 9 -12.51 -0.50 32.35
CA LEU A 9 -11.43 -0.04 31.48
C LEU A 9 -12.04 0.48 30.16
N PRO A 10 -11.59 1.63 29.63
CA PRO A 10 -11.98 2.04 28.29
C PRO A 10 -11.52 0.96 27.30
N ARG A 11 -12.47 0.43 26.53
CA ARG A 11 -12.22 -0.45 25.39
C ARG A 11 -11.15 0.17 24.49
N PRO A 12 -10.22 -0.62 23.94
CA PRO A 12 -9.23 -0.11 22.99
C PRO A 12 -9.98 0.60 21.87
N GLU A 13 -9.54 1.81 21.55
CA GLU A 13 -10.05 2.62 20.47
C GLU A 13 -10.19 1.73 19.23
N GLU A 14 -11.44 1.47 18.81
CA GLU A 14 -11.71 0.95 17.48
C GLU A 14 -11.20 2.04 16.52
N GLU A 15 -9.93 1.95 16.13
CA GLU A 15 -9.37 2.69 15.00
C GLU A 15 -10.27 2.35 13.83
N LEU A 16 -11.18 3.28 13.50
CA LEU A 16 -12.10 3.13 12.39
C LEU A 16 -11.27 2.77 11.14
N PRO A 17 -11.69 1.76 10.36
CA PRO A 17 -10.94 1.33 9.19
C PRO A 17 -10.73 2.54 8.28
N SER A 18 -9.46 2.76 7.90
CA SER A 18 -9.09 3.90 7.07
C SER A 18 -9.85 3.83 5.75
N THR A 19 -10.05 4.98 5.10
CA THR A 19 -10.74 5.05 3.79
C THR A 19 -10.11 4.08 2.78
N PHE A 20 -8.79 3.90 2.86
CA PHE A 20 -8.06 2.90 2.08
C PHE A 20 -8.55 1.47 2.33
N MET A 21 -8.65 1.03 3.59
CA MET A 21 -9.13 -0.31 3.93
C MET A 21 -10.58 -0.53 3.46
N LYS A 22 -11.45 0.49 3.62
CA LYS A 22 -12.84 0.43 3.15
C LYS A 22 -12.94 0.26 1.64
N GLU A 23 -12.08 0.95 0.88
CA GLU A 23 -12.04 0.80 -0.58
C GLU A 23 -11.51 -0.57 -1.00
N LEU A 24 -10.55 -1.15 -0.28
CA LEU A 24 -10.15 -2.54 -0.50
C LEU A 24 -11.29 -3.52 -0.22
N ASP A 25 -12.06 -3.31 0.84
CA ASP A 25 -13.21 -4.17 1.17
C ASP A 25 -14.32 -4.03 0.11
N ARG A 26 -14.58 -2.80 -0.38
CA ARG A 26 -15.53 -2.53 -1.47
C ARG A 26 -15.17 -3.31 -2.73
N LEU A 27 -13.88 -3.41 -3.06
CA LEU A 27 -13.38 -4.08 -4.25
C LEU A 27 -13.13 -5.58 -4.06
N ALA A 28 -13.23 -6.11 -2.83
CA ALA A 28 -12.87 -7.49 -2.54
C ALA A 28 -13.70 -8.53 -3.31
N SER A 29 -14.97 -8.23 -3.59
CA SER A 29 -15.87 -9.07 -4.40
C SER A 29 -15.70 -8.88 -5.91
N THR A 30 -14.93 -7.88 -6.35
CA THR A 30 -14.70 -7.61 -7.77
C THR A 30 -13.63 -8.56 -8.30
N SER A 31 -13.95 -9.24 -9.41
CA SER A 31 -12.99 -10.09 -10.10
C SER A 31 -11.88 -9.23 -10.72
N PHE A 32 -10.67 -9.79 -10.86
CA PHE A 32 -9.55 -9.04 -11.44
C PHE A 32 -9.85 -8.53 -12.86
N ARG A 33 -10.61 -9.30 -13.65
CA ARG A 33 -11.00 -8.91 -15.02
C ARG A 33 -12.02 -7.77 -15.09
N GLN A 34 -12.82 -7.59 -14.04
CA GLN A 34 -13.84 -6.55 -13.96
C GLN A 34 -13.36 -5.29 -13.24
N LEU A 35 -12.18 -5.36 -12.60
CA LEU A 35 -11.61 -4.23 -11.90
C LEU A 35 -11.23 -3.14 -12.90
N ARG A 36 -11.84 -1.96 -12.78
CA ARG A 36 -11.53 -0.83 -13.64
C ARG A 36 -10.18 -0.23 -13.25
N ARG A 37 -9.43 0.22 -14.25
CA ARG A 37 -8.15 0.91 -14.04
C ARG A 37 -8.31 2.16 -13.18
N SER A 38 -9.37 2.94 -13.39
CA SER A 38 -9.66 4.14 -12.62
C SER A 38 -9.86 3.84 -11.12
N ASP A 39 -10.57 2.76 -10.78
CA ASP A 39 -10.76 2.32 -9.39
C ASP A 39 -9.42 1.89 -8.79
N ALA A 40 -8.61 1.13 -9.54
CA ALA A 40 -7.29 0.70 -9.10
C ALA A 40 -6.33 1.88 -8.84
N GLN A 41 -6.30 2.86 -9.74
CA GLN A 41 -5.51 4.07 -9.58
C GLN A 41 -5.97 4.91 -8.38
N HIS A 42 -7.29 5.00 -8.17
CA HIS A 42 -7.84 5.69 -7.00
C HIS A 42 -7.39 5.02 -5.69
N VAL A 43 -7.51 3.70 -5.58
CA VAL A 43 -7.08 2.94 -4.39
C VAL A 43 -5.57 3.05 -4.19
N PHE A 44 -4.78 3.00 -5.26
CA PHE A 44 -3.33 3.19 -5.14
C PHE A 44 -2.96 4.61 -4.70
N GLN A 45 -3.70 5.63 -5.11
CA GLN A 45 -3.51 6.99 -4.59
C GLN A 45 -3.80 7.05 -3.08
N LEU A 46 -4.89 6.42 -2.61
CA LEU A 46 -5.20 6.33 -1.18
C LEU A 46 -4.08 5.64 -0.40
N LEU A 47 -3.51 4.55 -0.91
CA LEU A 47 -2.36 3.88 -0.30
C LEU A 47 -1.16 4.82 -0.13
N ARG A 48 -0.86 5.62 -1.17
CA ARG A 48 0.22 6.60 -1.11
C ARG A 48 -0.05 7.69 -0.08
N ASP A 49 -1.29 8.15 0.02
CA ASP A 49 -1.68 9.16 1.01
C ASP A 49 -1.53 8.62 2.44
N GLU A 50 -1.85 7.34 2.68
CA GLU A 50 -1.61 6.68 3.97
C GLU A 50 -0.11 6.57 4.30
N ASP A 51 0.75 6.23 3.32
CA ASP A 51 2.22 6.22 3.51
C ASP A 51 2.75 7.62 3.84
N VAL A 52 2.23 8.67 3.18
CA VAL A 52 2.61 10.08 3.48
C VAL A 52 2.14 10.49 4.88
N LYS A 53 0.91 10.14 5.29
CA LYS A 53 0.43 10.40 6.65
C LYS A 53 1.30 9.69 7.69
N ALA A 54 1.72 8.45 7.40
CA ALA A 54 2.60 7.69 8.27
C ALA A 54 4.03 8.28 8.33
N VAL A 55 4.49 9.02 7.32
CA VAL A 55 5.71 9.85 7.38
C VAL A 55 5.50 11.09 8.25
N ALA A 56 4.37 11.77 8.09
CA ALA A 56 4.09 13.05 8.75
C ALA A 56 3.74 12.91 10.24
N SER A 57 3.42 11.69 10.70
CA SER A 57 3.11 11.44 12.11
C SER A 57 4.38 11.43 12.96
N PRO A 58 4.56 12.36 13.91
CA PRO A 58 5.79 12.50 14.70
C PRO A 58 6.01 11.38 15.74
N HIS A 59 5.16 10.34 15.75
CA HIS A 59 5.20 9.25 16.73
C HIS A 59 5.85 7.95 16.23
N ALA A 60 6.37 7.91 15.00
CA ALA A 60 7.17 6.79 14.52
C ALA A 60 8.58 6.88 15.13
N ARG A 61 8.69 6.37 16.36
CA ARG A 61 9.91 6.23 17.15
C ARG A 61 11.07 5.77 16.25
N ALA A 62 12.06 6.63 16.09
CA ALA A 62 13.27 6.35 15.33
C ALA A 62 13.93 5.07 15.87
N PRO A 63 14.33 4.11 15.02
CA PRO A 63 15.29 3.12 15.46
C PRO A 63 16.59 3.84 15.77
N ASP A 64 17.00 3.73 17.02
CA ASP A 64 18.31 4.13 17.51
C ASP A 64 19.37 3.41 16.66
N ALA A 65 20.05 4.17 15.81
CA ALA A 65 21.16 3.68 15.02
C ALA A 65 22.25 4.75 15.01
N ALA A 66 23.06 4.72 16.06
CA ALA A 66 24.41 5.26 16.03
C ALA A 66 25.18 4.64 14.85
N ALA A 67 25.56 5.45 13.86
CA ALA A 67 26.66 5.12 12.96
C ALA A 67 27.23 6.37 12.30
N ALA A 68 28.47 6.65 12.71
CA ALA A 68 29.49 7.54 12.17
C ALA A 68 29.28 8.13 10.77
N ALA A 69 29.48 9.45 10.70
CA ALA A 69 29.68 10.21 9.48
C ALA A 69 30.97 9.80 8.74
N ALA A 70 30.86 9.59 7.43
CA ALA A 70 31.91 9.88 6.45
C ALA A 70 31.27 10.05 5.06
N PRO A 71 31.38 11.21 4.39
CA PRO A 71 30.96 11.35 3.00
C PRO A 71 32.11 10.92 2.08
N THR A 72 32.06 9.69 1.59
CA THR A 72 32.92 9.27 0.47
C THR A 72 32.18 9.49 -0.84
N SER A 73 32.71 10.40 -1.65
CA SER A 73 32.31 10.65 -3.03
C SER A 73 32.38 9.37 -3.86
N THR A 74 31.29 8.97 -4.50
CA THR A 74 31.36 8.09 -5.67
C THR A 74 30.21 8.42 -6.61
N SER A 75 30.61 8.86 -7.81
CA SER A 75 29.75 9.00 -8.97
C SER A 75 29.15 7.63 -9.31
N SER A 76 27.83 7.50 -9.23
CA SER A 76 27.11 6.41 -9.87
C SER A 76 25.67 6.85 -10.10
N CYS A 77 25.21 6.76 -11.35
CA CYS A 77 23.83 7.02 -11.77
C CYS A 77 22.89 5.88 -11.32
N ALA A 78 23.05 5.41 -10.08
CA ALA A 78 22.19 4.46 -9.42
C ALA A 78 21.19 5.24 -8.57
N GLN A 79 19.90 5.05 -8.87
CA GLN A 79 18.85 5.70 -8.10
C GLN A 79 18.93 5.24 -6.64
N PRO A 80 18.62 6.12 -5.68
CA PRO A 80 18.67 5.77 -4.27
C PRO A 80 17.68 4.62 -4.02
N ALA A 81 18.18 3.51 -3.49
CA ALA A 81 17.33 2.45 -2.97
C ALA A 81 16.37 3.05 -1.92
N PRO A 82 15.11 2.57 -1.85
CA PRO A 82 14.19 3.04 -0.83
C PRO A 82 14.83 2.87 0.54
N SER A 83 14.75 3.91 1.38
CA SER A 83 15.38 3.85 2.70
C SER A 83 14.79 2.66 3.50
N PRO A 84 15.61 1.96 4.30
CA PRO A 84 15.13 0.81 5.08
C PRO A 84 13.97 1.17 6.02
N VAL A 85 13.90 2.43 6.44
CA VAL A 85 12.79 2.98 7.24
C VAL A 85 11.49 3.08 6.43
N ALA A 86 11.56 3.48 5.15
CA ALA A 86 10.40 3.51 4.28
C ALA A 86 9.85 2.10 4.02
N VAL A 87 10.74 1.12 3.79
CA VAL A 87 10.32 -0.28 3.59
C VAL A 87 9.64 -0.85 4.83
N GLN A 88 10.23 -0.67 6.03
CA GLN A 88 9.63 -1.13 7.29
C GLN A 88 8.26 -0.50 7.56
N ARG A 89 8.09 0.79 7.29
CA ARG A 89 6.80 1.47 7.46
C ARG A 89 5.74 0.91 6.51
N ARG A 90 6.11 0.67 5.24
CA ARG A 90 5.20 0.06 4.26
C ARG A 90 4.83 -1.37 4.67
N LEU A 91 5.80 -2.16 5.14
CA LEU A 91 5.54 -3.49 5.71
C LEU A 91 4.53 -3.42 6.86
N ALA A 92 4.76 -2.54 7.84
CA ALA A 92 3.84 -2.38 8.97
C ALA A 92 2.41 -1.99 8.54
N LEU A 93 2.27 -1.17 7.49
CA LEU A 93 0.96 -0.84 6.92
C LEU A 93 0.29 -2.07 6.29
N LEU A 94 1.04 -2.90 5.56
CA LEU A 94 0.51 -4.09 4.90
C LEU A 94 0.20 -5.24 5.88
N GLU A 95 0.95 -5.34 6.98
CA GLU A 95 0.69 -6.31 8.05
C GLU A 95 -0.62 -6.04 8.79
N ARG A 96 -1.14 -4.81 8.76
CA ARG A 96 -2.46 -4.46 9.30
C ARG A 96 -3.61 -4.92 8.40
N LEU A 97 -3.34 -5.29 7.15
CA LEU A 97 -4.36 -5.70 6.20
C LEU A 97 -4.74 -7.17 6.42
N THR A 98 -6.03 -7.46 6.29
CA THR A 98 -6.48 -8.85 6.22
C THR A 98 -5.94 -9.54 4.97
N MET A 99 -5.89 -10.87 4.96
CA MET A 99 -5.48 -11.64 3.79
C MET A 99 -6.30 -11.29 2.54
N GLN A 100 -7.62 -11.08 2.70
CA GLN A 100 -8.50 -10.67 1.61
C GLN A 100 -8.17 -9.26 1.09
N GLN A 101 -7.86 -8.32 1.99
CA GLN A 101 -7.43 -6.97 1.61
C GLN A 101 -6.08 -6.98 0.90
N GLN A 102 -5.14 -7.82 1.32
CA GLN A 102 -3.85 -8.00 0.65
C GLN A 102 -4.03 -8.56 -0.77
N ASP A 103 -4.89 -9.58 -0.94
CA ASP A 103 -5.22 -10.13 -2.26
C ASP A 103 -5.88 -9.06 -3.16
N THR A 104 -6.80 -8.26 -2.62
CA THR A 104 -7.41 -7.14 -3.36
C THR A 104 -6.39 -6.07 -3.73
N LEU A 105 -5.48 -5.73 -2.81
CA LEU A 105 -4.40 -4.78 -3.12
C LEU A 105 -3.48 -5.33 -4.22
N MET A 106 -3.18 -6.62 -4.22
CA MET A 106 -2.42 -7.27 -5.28
C MET A 106 -3.15 -7.15 -6.63
N LYS A 107 -4.47 -7.38 -6.69
CA LYS A 107 -5.30 -7.13 -7.89
C LYS A 107 -5.16 -5.67 -8.36
N VAL A 108 -5.27 -4.72 -7.43
CA VAL A 108 -5.15 -3.28 -7.72
C VAL A 108 -3.79 -2.95 -8.34
N LEU A 109 -2.69 -3.45 -7.76
CA LEU A 109 -1.34 -3.20 -8.29
C LEU A 109 -1.17 -3.80 -9.68
N TYR A 110 -1.65 -5.02 -9.93
CA TYR A 110 -1.63 -5.61 -11.27
C TYR A 110 -2.48 -4.82 -12.28
N ALA A 111 -3.64 -4.33 -11.88
CA ALA A 111 -4.49 -3.51 -12.73
C ALA A 111 -3.82 -2.16 -13.07
N CYS A 112 -3.07 -1.57 -12.14
CA CYS A 112 -2.25 -0.38 -12.40
C CYS A 112 -1.07 -0.66 -13.36
N MET A 113 -0.46 -1.86 -13.29
CA MET A 113 0.66 -2.24 -14.18
C MET A 113 0.21 -2.66 -15.57
N ALA A 114 -1.04 -3.09 -15.74
CA ALA A 114 -1.57 -3.48 -17.05
C ALA A 114 -1.46 -2.32 -18.05
N PRO A 115 -1.22 -2.56 -19.33
CA PRO A 115 -1.33 -1.50 -20.33
C PRO A 115 -2.78 -1.00 -20.41
N PRO A 116 -3.01 0.29 -20.73
CA PRO A 116 -4.36 0.79 -20.98
C PRO A 116 -4.99 0.02 -22.14
N SER A 117 -6.28 -0.28 -22.03
CA SER A 117 -7.01 -0.90 -23.14
C SER A 117 -7.24 0.14 -24.24
N ALA A 118 -7.27 -0.27 -25.51
CA ALA A 118 -7.53 0.63 -26.65
C ALA A 118 -8.85 1.44 -26.50
N THR A 119 -9.82 0.89 -25.76
CA THR A 119 -11.08 1.55 -25.40
C THR A 119 -10.91 2.68 -24.38
N GLU A 120 -9.94 2.57 -23.46
CA GLU A 120 -9.59 3.62 -22.48
C GLU A 120 -8.79 4.74 -23.14
N GLU A 121 -7.91 4.42 -24.10
CA GLU A 121 -7.16 5.42 -24.88
C GLU A 121 -8.07 6.38 -25.65
N GLN A 122 -9.25 5.92 -26.08
CA GLN A 122 -10.21 6.75 -26.81
C GLN A 122 -11.10 7.61 -25.90
N GLN A 123 -11.25 7.25 -24.62
CA GLN A 123 -12.11 7.96 -23.66
C GLN A 123 -11.33 8.92 -22.76
N GLN A 124 -10.00 8.80 -22.70
CA GLN A 124 -9.14 9.67 -21.90
C GLN A 124 -8.06 10.32 -22.77
N PRO A 125 -8.36 11.42 -23.50
CA PRO A 125 -7.34 12.21 -24.18
C PRO A 125 -6.37 12.92 -23.21
N GLN A 126 -6.62 12.82 -21.90
CA GLN A 126 -6.01 13.68 -20.89
C GLN A 126 -5.76 13.01 -19.52
N GLU A 127 -5.92 11.68 -19.38
CA GLU A 127 -5.47 11.02 -18.15
C GLU A 127 -3.98 10.75 -18.25
N ARG A 128 -3.25 11.79 -17.85
CA ARG A 128 -1.97 11.73 -17.14
C ARG A 128 -1.07 10.61 -17.65
N LYS A 129 -0.39 10.91 -18.76
CA LYS A 129 0.88 10.28 -19.20
C LYS A 129 1.52 9.60 -18.01
N GLU A 130 1.30 8.29 -17.85
CA GLU A 130 1.66 7.59 -16.62
C GLU A 130 3.16 7.80 -16.43
N SER A 131 3.50 8.65 -15.48
CA SER A 131 4.86 9.13 -15.36
C SER A 131 5.69 7.94 -14.90
N GLY A 132 6.92 7.79 -15.39
CA GLY A 132 7.76 6.65 -15.00
C GLY A 132 7.93 6.51 -13.47
N GLU A 133 7.75 7.61 -12.74
CA GLU A 133 7.71 7.64 -11.27
C GLU A 133 6.47 6.95 -10.67
N TRP A 134 5.31 7.09 -11.30
CA TRP A 134 4.08 6.41 -10.88
C TRP A 134 4.25 4.90 -10.99
N LEU A 135 4.66 4.43 -12.17
CA LEU A 135 4.83 3.01 -12.41
C LEU A 135 5.94 2.43 -11.51
N ARG A 136 7.03 3.16 -11.28
CA ARG A 136 8.06 2.78 -10.31
C ARG A 136 7.49 2.61 -8.90
N ALA A 137 6.66 3.56 -8.44
CA ALA A 137 6.02 3.45 -7.14
C ALA A 137 5.09 2.22 -7.05
N VAL A 138 4.36 1.89 -8.12
CA VAL A 138 3.52 0.68 -8.18
C VAL A 138 4.38 -0.57 -8.02
N TYR A 139 5.52 -0.66 -8.74
CA TYR A 139 6.45 -1.79 -8.61
C TYR A 139 7.08 -1.89 -7.21
N ASP A 140 7.44 -0.76 -6.60
CA ASP A 140 7.98 -0.74 -5.23
C ASP A 140 6.97 -1.31 -4.24
N TRP A 141 5.70 -0.88 -4.33
CA TRP A 141 4.63 -1.39 -3.48
C TRP A 141 4.32 -2.86 -3.74
N HIS A 142 4.36 -3.29 -5.00
CA HIS A 142 4.23 -4.69 -5.36
C HIS A 142 5.33 -5.54 -4.72
N ALA A 143 6.59 -5.09 -4.78
CA ALA A 143 7.71 -5.82 -4.18
C ALA A 143 7.59 -5.95 -2.65
N VAL A 144 7.06 -4.92 -1.97
CA VAL A 144 6.83 -4.98 -0.52
C VAL A 144 5.64 -5.90 -0.19
N LEU A 145 4.53 -5.80 -0.93
CA LEU A 145 3.37 -6.68 -0.73
C LEU A 145 3.71 -8.15 -1.00
N TYR A 146 4.51 -8.41 -2.02
CA TYR A 146 4.97 -9.75 -2.35
C TYR A 146 5.77 -10.40 -1.22
N GLN A 147 6.58 -9.62 -0.49
CA GLN A 147 7.32 -10.12 0.68
C GLN A 147 6.39 -10.58 1.82
N VAL A 148 5.23 -9.95 1.96
CA VAL A 148 4.25 -10.28 3.01
C VAL A 148 3.34 -11.44 2.58
N SER A 149 2.81 -11.38 1.36
CA SER A 149 1.74 -12.27 0.92
C SER A 149 2.21 -13.50 0.15
N GLY A 150 3.44 -13.48 -0.36
CA GLY A 150 4.08 -14.56 -1.12
C GLY A 150 3.36 -14.95 -2.42
N ASP A 151 3.80 -16.05 -3.03
CA ASP A 151 3.26 -16.58 -4.29
C ASP A 151 1.76 -16.91 -4.21
N GLY A 152 1.28 -17.31 -3.03
CA GLY A 152 -0.12 -17.70 -2.83
C GLY A 152 -1.11 -16.57 -3.17
N ALA A 153 -0.77 -15.32 -2.88
CA ALA A 153 -1.60 -14.17 -3.23
C ALA A 153 -1.66 -13.94 -4.74
N VAL A 154 -0.53 -14.10 -5.43
CA VAL A 154 -0.47 -13.99 -6.89
C VAL A 154 -1.35 -15.06 -7.55
N VAL A 155 -1.27 -16.30 -7.07
CA VAL A 155 -2.12 -17.40 -7.56
C VAL A 155 -3.61 -17.09 -7.34
N ARG A 156 -3.99 -16.61 -6.14
CA ARG A 156 -5.39 -16.27 -5.83
C ARG A 156 -5.92 -15.12 -6.68
N VAL A 157 -5.08 -14.12 -6.99
CA VAL A 157 -5.43 -13.01 -7.89
C VAL A 157 -5.80 -13.55 -9.28
N PHE A 158 -4.96 -14.38 -9.88
CA PHE A 158 -5.20 -14.92 -11.22
C PHE A 158 -6.28 -16.01 -11.25
N ALA A 159 -6.49 -16.71 -10.14
CA ALA A 159 -7.58 -17.67 -9.98
C ALA A 159 -8.95 -17.02 -9.70
N SER A 160 -8.98 -15.73 -9.30
CA SER A 160 -10.21 -14.99 -9.06
C SER A 160 -10.98 -14.83 -10.37
N ARG A 161 -12.06 -15.62 -10.53
CA ARG A 161 -12.99 -15.54 -11.65
C ARG A 161 -13.93 -14.35 -11.53
#